data_AF-A0A1K1YFD2-F1
#
_entry.id   AF-A0A1K1YFD2-F1
#
_cell.length_a   1.000
_cell.length_b   1.000
_cell.length_c   1.000
_cell.angle_alpha   90.00
_cell.angle_beta   90.00
_cell.angle_gamma   90.00
#
_symmetry.space_group_name_H-M   'P 1'
#
loop_
_entity.id
_entity.type
_entity.pdbx_description
1 polymer ?
#
loop_
_entity_poly.entity_id
_entity_poly.type
_entity_poly.pdbx_seq_one_letter_code
_entity_poly.pdbx_strand_id
1 'polypeptide(L)'
;MRDEVDFGTVIAAESLALPCATVLVLAAGGFLRKEVVAEPLHELRSAYGLPPDPRLAVLDRHPVLSPFPPNFRDPRFPLPAHTFSFRPTAAGPADTAPRTPTVYFTLGTVDNTTDLFSRVLTGLRELPVNVVVTVGERVDPANLGPLPDHVRVEQFVPQELLLPQCDLVVSHGGSGSLMGALAHGLPSVLIFLGSDQPYNARRCVELGTAQVLDPVTVTPEEVRTTVSAVLADGGYRRSAERVRKEINALPVPEQTIPPARSVPLINGQRQKSDSQSNPRPGETVRHRSRSWDHVRHDDEPKGPCRVDGQDSSAPTSPATGRQMRSPSSSTACSRAPRSARELRPVVGRFDAAWDRATAHLRVRGALWSSR
;
A
#
# COMPACT_ATOMS: atom_id res chain seq x y z
N MET A 1 4.81 10.86 -18.25
CA MET A 1 4.46 10.83 -16.82
C MET A 1 5.35 9.81 -16.14
N ARG A 2 5.63 9.98 -14.86
CA ARG A 2 6.38 9.04 -14.01
C ARG A 2 5.68 8.85 -12.67
N ASP A 3 6.02 7.83 -11.90
CA ASP A 3 5.73 7.85 -10.46
C ASP A 3 6.80 8.65 -9.68
N GLU A 4 6.63 8.87 -8.37
CA GLU A 4 7.53 9.74 -7.60
C GLU A 4 8.93 9.14 -7.31
N VAL A 5 9.14 7.83 -7.47
CA VAL A 5 10.41 7.13 -7.26
C VAL A 5 11.09 6.64 -8.55
N ASP A 6 10.43 6.73 -9.71
CA ASP A 6 11.06 6.54 -11.02
C ASP A 6 12.02 7.71 -11.35
N PHE A 7 13.30 7.52 -11.04
CA PHE A 7 14.36 8.47 -11.35
C PHE A 7 14.82 8.40 -12.82
N GLY A 8 14.66 7.24 -13.48
CA GLY A 8 15.09 7.03 -14.86
C GLY A 8 14.36 7.96 -15.83
N THR A 9 13.02 8.03 -15.72
CA THR A 9 12.21 8.92 -16.55
C THR A 9 12.53 10.40 -16.30
N VAL A 10 12.91 10.80 -15.09
CA VAL A 10 13.23 12.21 -14.80
C VAL A 10 14.53 12.65 -15.49
N ILE A 11 15.53 11.77 -15.53
CA ILE A 11 16.80 12.00 -16.23
C ILE A 11 16.59 11.96 -17.76
N ALA A 12 15.88 10.95 -18.26
CA ALA A 12 15.58 10.84 -19.69
C ALA A 12 14.79 12.05 -20.21
N ALA A 13 13.79 12.53 -19.45
CA ALA A 13 13.02 13.71 -19.82
C ALA A 13 13.87 15.00 -19.86
N GLU A 14 14.78 15.21 -18.89
CA GLU A 14 15.65 16.38 -18.90
C GLU A 14 16.68 16.33 -20.04
N SER A 15 17.32 15.18 -20.28
CA SER A 15 18.29 14.98 -21.36
C SER A 15 17.68 15.18 -22.76
N LEU A 16 16.40 14.86 -22.92
CA LEU A 16 15.65 15.02 -24.19
C LEU A 16 14.81 16.32 -24.25
N ALA A 17 14.89 17.18 -23.22
CA ALA A 17 14.06 18.39 -23.06
C ALA A 17 12.54 18.15 -23.19
N LEU A 18 12.06 17.00 -22.73
CA LEU A 18 10.65 16.61 -22.78
C LEU A 18 9.86 17.11 -21.56
N PRO A 19 8.59 17.51 -21.72
CA PRO A 19 7.71 17.80 -20.60
C PRO A 19 7.53 16.56 -19.71
N CYS A 20 7.74 16.71 -18.40
CA CYS A 20 7.51 15.67 -17.41
C CYS A 20 6.47 16.12 -16.37
N ALA A 21 5.75 15.15 -15.81
CA ALA A 21 4.82 15.30 -14.70
C ALA A 21 4.91 14.03 -13.84
N THR A 22 4.85 14.21 -12.52
CA THR A 22 4.95 13.15 -11.52
C THR A 22 3.55 12.78 -11.04
N VAL A 23 3.21 11.49 -11.03
CA VAL A 23 2.02 10.95 -10.37
C VAL A 23 2.45 10.42 -9.01
N LEU A 24 1.78 10.82 -7.93
CA LEU A 24 2.10 10.30 -6.61
C LEU A 24 1.56 8.88 -6.45
N VAL A 25 2.36 8.01 -5.84
CA VAL A 25 2.01 6.64 -5.49
C VAL A 25 2.18 6.35 -3.99
N LEU A 26 2.78 7.28 -3.24
CA LEU A 26 3.09 7.17 -1.82
C LEU A 26 2.23 8.17 -1.01
N ALA A 27 1.09 7.70 -0.48
CA ALA A 27 0.03 8.56 0.02
C ALA A 27 0.45 9.49 1.17
N ALA A 28 1.10 8.97 2.21
CA ALA A 28 1.56 9.77 3.34
C ALA A 28 2.79 10.65 3.02
N GLY A 29 3.60 10.26 2.03
CA GLY A 29 4.93 10.82 1.79
C GLY A 29 5.99 10.29 2.75
N GLY A 30 7.14 10.97 2.81
CA GLY A 30 8.23 10.69 3.76
C GLY A 30 9.16 9.53 3.40
N PHE A 31 8.70 8.57 2.58
CA PHE A 31 9.53 7.48 2.06
C PHE A 31 10.66 7.98 1.14
N LEU A 32 10.33 8.85 0.18
CA LEU A 32 11.35 9.53 -0.63
C LEU A 32 12.03 10.62 0.19
N ARG A 33 13.35 10.48 0.41
CA ARG A 33 14.20 11.44 1.12
C ARG A 33 15.32 11.91 0.21
N LYS A 34 15.36 13.21 -0.09
CA LYS A 34 16.36 13.80 -0.99
C LYS A 34 17.78 13.52 -0.53
N GLU A 35 18.01 13.61 0.77
CA GLU A 35 19.27 13.28 1.45
C GLU A 35 19.79 11.87 1.14
N VAL A 36 18.91 10.90 0.91
CA VAL A 36 19.26 9.49 0.64
C VAL A 36 19.55 9.25 -0.85
N VAL A 37 18.89 10.01 -1.74
CA VAL A 37 19.00 9.82 -3.20
C VAL A 37 19.93 10.85 -3.89
N ALA A 38 20.46 11.83 -3.15
CA ALA A 38 21.24 12.93 -3.71
C ALA A 38 22.48 12.49 -4.47
N GLU A 39 23.35 11.70 -3.83
CA GLU A 39 24.59 11.21 -4.43
C GLU A 39 24.32 10.33 -5.68
N PRO A 40 23.49 9.26 -5.62
CA PRO A 40 23.13 8.49 -6.82
C PRO A 40 22.50 9.33 -7.94
N LEU A 41 21.68 10.34 -7.62
CA LEU A 41 21.11 11.23 -8.63
C LEU A 41 22.15 12.20 -9.20
N HIS A 42 23.12 12.68 -8.41
CA HIS A 42 24.21 13.54 -8.90
C HIS A 42 25.14 12.76 -9.82
N GLU A 43 25.49 11.53 -9.47
CA GLU A 43 26.23 10.60 -10.35
C GLU A 43 25.48 10.36 -11.66
N LEU A 44 24.19 9.98 -11.58
CA LEU A 44 23.37 9.71 -12.75
C LEU A 44 23.20 10.95 -13.65
N ARG A 45 23.05 12.16 -13.07
CA ARG A 45 23.05 13.42 -13.85
C ARG A 45 24.38 13.65 -14.55
N SER A 46 25.50 13.44 -13.86
CA SER A 46 26.85 13.58 -14.41
C SER A 46 27.09 12.64 -15.60
N ALA A 47 26.69 11.36 -15.46
CA ALA A 47 26.82 10.35 -16.50
C ALA A 47 26.07 10.68 -17.81
N TYR A 48 24.98 11.45 -17.72
CA TYR A 48 24.21 11.93 -18.87
C TYR A 48 24.54 13.39 -19.29
N GLY A 49 25.59 13.99 -18.71
CA GLY A 49 26.03 15.35 -19.05
C GLY A 49 25.06 16.46 -18.63
N LEU A 50 24.18 16.19 -17.67
CA LEU A 50 23.19 17.15 -17.19
C LEU A 50 23.81 18.18 -16.23
N PRO A 51 23.31 19.43 -16.20
CA PRO A 51 23.79 20.44 -15.26
C PRO A 51 23.65 20.00 -13.78
N PRO A 52 24.57 20.42 -12.89
CA PRO A 52 24.44 20.16 -11.46
C PRO A 52 23.11 20.66 -10.89
N ASP A 53 22.47 19.82 -10.06
CA ASP A 53 21.24 20.18 -9.34
C ASP A 53 21.41 19.87 -7.84
N PRO A 54 22.14 20.72 -7.09
CA PRO A 54 22.50 20.45 -5.70
C PRO A 54 21.32 20.41 -4.73
N ARG A 55 20.12 20.87 -5.16
CA ARG A 55 18.89 20.82 -4.35
C ARG A 55 17.88 19.76 -4.83
N LEU A 56 18.25 18.99 -5.87
CA LEU A 56 17.35 18.07 -6.58
C LEU A 56 16.02 18.75 -6.93
N ALA A 57 16.08 19.98 -7.44
CA ALA A 57 14.91 20.72 -7.92
C ALA A 57 14.16 19.94 -9.01
N VAL A 58 14.85 19.09 -9.78
CA VAL A 58 14.26 18.15 -10.74
C VAL A 58 13.13 17.29 -10.17
N LEU A 59 13.19 16.91 -8.88
CA LEU A 59 12.16 16.08 -8.25
C LEU A 59 10.86 16.86 -7.96
N ASP A 60 10.96 18.19 -7.75
CA ASP A 60 9.86 19.03 -7.26
C ASP A 60 9.50 20.20 -8.21
N ARG A 61 10.04 20.27 -9.43
CA ARG A 61 9.79 21.38 -10.39
C ARG A 61 8.73 21.07 -11.44
N HIS A 62 8.29 19.82 -11.53
CA HIS A 62 7.36 19.31 -12.54
C HIS A 62 5.96 19.14 -11.94
N PRO A 63 4.87 19.41 -12.68
CA PRO A 63 3.50 19.22 -12.21
C PRO A 63 3.31 17.88 -11.50
N VAL A 64 2.64 17.92 -10.35
CA VAL A 64 2.39 16.75 -9.52
C VAL A 64 0.90 16.42 -9.58
N LEU A 65 0.57 15.19 -9.94
CA LEU A 65 -0.80 14.67 -9.95
C LEU A 65 -0.96 13.74 -8.75
N SER A 66 -1.89 14.04 -7.86
CA SER A 66 -2.07 13.32 -6.60
C SER A 66 -3.42 12.60 -6.56
N PRO A 67 -3.48 11.26 -6.58
CA PRO A 67 -4.72 10.51 -6.35
C PRO A 67 -5.14 10.51 -4.86
N PHE A 68 -4.60 11.43 -4.05
CA PHE A 68 -4.72 11.44 -2.59
C PHE A 68 -5.29 12.77 -2.08
N PRO A 69 -6.13 12.75 -1.02
CA PRO A 69 -6.63 13.95 -0.38
C PRO A 69 -5.48 14.67 0.36
N PRO A 70 -5.28 15.98 0.17
CA PRO A 70 -4.13 16.71 0.74
C PRO A 70 -3.95 16.53 2.26
N ASN A 71 -5.03 16.43 3.02
CA ASN A 71 -5.00 16.23 4.47
C ASN A 71 -4.45 14.86 4.91
N PHE A 72 -4.42 13.85 4.03
CA PHE A 72 -3.80 12.57 4.36
C PHE A 72 -2.27 12.68 4.37
N ARG A 73 -1.69 13.60 3.60
CA ARG A 73 -0.24 13.85 3.57
C ARG A 73 0.28 14.17 4.96
N ASP A 74 1.48 13.69 5.26
CA ASP A 74 2.21 14.06 6.46
C ASP A 74 2.67 15.54 6.39
N PRO A 75 2.32 16.41 7.36
CA PRO A 75 2.75 17.81 7.37
C PRO A 75 4.27 18.01 7.37
N ARG A 76 5.05 17.00 7.74
CA ARG A 76 6.53 17.01 7.66
C ARG A 76 7.07 16.89 6.23
N PHE A 77 6.23 16.42 5.30
CA PHE A 77 6.59 16.16 3.90
C PHE A 77 5.56 16.82 2.96
N PRO A 78 5.44 18.17 2.99
CA PRO A 78 4.41 18.91 2.27
C PRO A 78 4.47 18.66 0.76
N LEU A 79 3.32 18.80 0.12
CA LEU A 79 3.20 18.69 -1.34
C LEU A 79 3.78 19.94 -2.03
N PRO A 80 4.43 19.81 -3.21
CA PRO A 80 4.80 20.95 -4.04
C PRO A 80 3.59 21.81 -4.41
N ALA A 81 3.79 23.13 -4.56
CA ALA A 81 2.69 24.09 -4.79
C ALA A 81 1.88 23.85 -6.09
N HIS A 82 2.46 23.16 -7.08
CA HIS A 82 1.82 22.75 -8.33
C HIS A 82 1.32 21.29 -8.26
N THR A 83 0.79 20.89 -7.10
CA THR A 83 0.12 19.60 -6.92
C THR A 83 -1.37 19.72 -7.19
N PHE A 84 -1.87 18.90 -8.10
CA PHE A 84 -3.27 18.80 -8.46
C PHE A 84 -3.82 17.48 -7.93
N SER A 85 -4.61 17.55 -6.84
CA SER A 85 -5.26 16.38 -6.25
C SER A 85 -6.56 16.02 -6.98
N PHE A 86 -6.79 14.73 -7.19
CA PHE A 86 -8.00 14.18 -7.80
C PHE A 86 -8.53 12.97 -7.04
N ARG A 87 -9.81 12.66 -7.24
CA ARG A 87 -10.43 11.42 -6.77
C ARG A 87 -10.13 10.28 -7.74
N PRO A 88 -9.42 9.21 -7.35
CA PRO A 88 -9.11 8.08 -8.24
C PRO A 88 -10.30 7.13 -8.43
N THR A 89 -11.25 7.08 -7.49
CA THR A 89 -12.40 6.17 -7.53
C THR A 89 -13.63 6.84 -6.93
N ALA A 90 -14.78 6.77 -7.60
CA ALA A 90 -16.05 7.18 -7.03
C ALA A 90 -16.61 6.04 -6.16
N ALA A 91 -16.53 6.18 -4.84
CA ALA A 91 -17.16 5.24 -3.92
C ALA A 91 -18.67 5.46 -3.87
N GLY A 92 -19.44 4.36 -3.93
CA GLY A 92 -20.89 4.39 -3.78
C GLY A 92 -21.36 4.77 -2.36
N PRO A 93 -22.67 4.96 -2.16
CA PRO A 93 -23.23 5.08 -0.81
C PRO A 93 -22.89 3.84 0.01
N ALA A 94 -22.65 4.02 1.32
CA ALA A 94 -22.43 2.88 2.19
C ALA A 94 -23.77 2.18 2.48
N ASP A 95 -23.79 0.85 2.35
CA ASP A 95 -24.87 0.07 2.94
C ASP A 95 -24.73 0.07 4.47
N THR A 96 -25.83 0.40 5.16
CA THR A 96 -25.92 0.47 6.61
C THR A 96 -26.94 -0.51 7.19
N ALA A 97 -27.43 -1.46 6.39
CA ALA A 97 -28.32 -2.51 6.88
C ALA A 97 -27.62 -3.38 7.94
N PRO A 98 -28.29 -3.77 9.05
CA PRO A 98 -27.73 -4.72 10.01
C PRO A 98 -27.45 -6.08 9.35
N ARG A 99 -26.18 -6.47 9.30
CA ARG A 99 -25.70 -7.75 8.78
C ARG A 99 -24.51 -8.23 9.59
N THR A 100 -24.15 -9.51 9.45
CA THR A 100 -22.86 -10.02 9.95
C THR A 100 -21.73 -9.16 9.36
N PRO A 101 -20.81 -8.62 10.19
CA PRO A 101 -19.72 -7.79 9.68
C PRO A 101 -18.84 -8.57 8.71
N THR A 102 -18.27 -7.88 7.72
CA THR A 102 -17.37 -8.47 6.73
C THR A 102 -16.00 -7.82 6.83
N VAL A 103 -14.98 -8.64 7.08
CA VAL A 103 -13.57 -8.24 7.14
C VAL A 103 -12.88 -8.65 5.85
N TYR A 104 -12.25 -7.69 5.16
CA TYR A 104 -11.37 -7.98 4.04
C TYR A 104 -9.91 -8.04 4.52
N PHE A 105 -9.20 -9.13 4.22
CA PHE A 105 -7.78 -9.31 4.55
C PHE A 105 -6.89 -9.41 3.30
N THR A 106 -5.85 -8.57 3.23
CA THR A 106 -4.87 -8.61 2.12
C THR A 106 -3.46 -8.13 2.50
N LEU A 107 -2.44 -8.96 2.21
CA LEU A 107 -1.03 -8.56 2.28
C LEU A 107 -0.47 -8.08 0.91
N GLY A 108 -1.36 -7.85 -0.07
CA GLY A 108 -0.97 -7.41 -1.40
C GLY A 108 -0.47 -8.55 -2.29
N THR A 109 0.37 -8.21 -3.28
CA THR A 109 0.75 -9.09 -4.40
C THR A 109 2.22 -9.53 -4.40
N VAL A 110 3.04 -9.06 -3.45
CA VAL A 110 4.51 -9.23 -3.48
C VAL A 110 5.00 -10.29 -2.47
N ASP A 111 4.64 -10.16 -1.19
CA ASP A 111 5.00 -11.06 -0.09
C ASP A 111 3.75 -11.35 0.77
N ASN A 112 2.96 -12.35 0.37
CA ASN A 112 1.61 -12.56 0.90
C ASN A 112 1.34 -13.94 1.53
N THR A 113 2.27 -14.90 1.42
CA THR A 113 2.27 -16.16 2.20
C THR A 113 3.53 -16.28 3.04
N THR A 114 3.48 -15.68 4.22
CA THR A 114 4.49 -15.80 5.27
C THR A 114 3.84 -16.36 6.53
N ASP A 115 4.63 -16.73 7.54
CA ASP A 115 4.13 -17.07 8.89
C ASP A 115 3.15 -16.00 9.43
N LEU A 116 3.39 -14.73 9.12
CA LEU A 116 2.49 -13.62 9.45
C LEU A 116 1.08 -13.81 8.86
N PHE A 117 0.96 -14.22 7.59
CA PHE A 117 -0.33 -14.49 6.96
C PHE A 117 -1.10 -15.56 7.75
N SER A 118 -0.43 -16.65 8.11
CA SER A 118 -1.02 -17.75 8.88
C SER A 118 -1.45 -17.30 10.28
N ARG A 119 -0.65 -16.49 10.97
CA ARG A 119 -1.01 -15.91 12.28
C ARG A 119 -2.25 -15.01 12.19
N VAL A 120 -2.32 -14.15 11.17
CA VAL A 120 -3.46 -13.24 10.95
C VAL A 120 -4.72 -13.99 10.55
N LEU A 121 -4.64 -14.94 9.61
CA LEU A 121 -5.77 -15.77 9.20
C LEU A 121 -6.30 -16.62 10.37
N THR A 122 -5.41 -17.14 11.23
CA THR A 122 -5.80 -17.88 12.44
C THR A 122 -6.57 -17.01 13.42
N GLY A 123 -6.20 -15.74 13.60
CA GLY A 123 -6.95 -14.82 14.45
C GLY A 123 -8.28 -14.39 13.86
N LEU A 124 -8.35 -14.23 12.53
CA LEU A 124 -9.55 -13.82 11.81
C LEU A 124 -10.61 -14.92 11.74
N ARG A 125 -10.23 -16.18 11.49
CA ARG A 125 -11.19 -17.29 11.36
C ARG A 125 -11.95 -17.62 12.65
N GLU A 126 -11.45 -17.17 13.81
CA GLU A 126 -12.09 -17.33 15.13
C GLU A 126 -13.15 -16.24 15.42
N LEU A 127 -13.29 -15.22 14.58
CA LEU A 127 -14.26 -14.15 14.77
C LEU A 127 -15.64 -14.52 14.20
N PRO A 128 -16.75 -14.07 14.81
CA PRO A 128 -18.11 -14.22 14.30
C PRO A 128 -18.42 -13.18 13.21
N VAL A 129 -17.60 -13.16 12.15
CA VAL A 129 -17.64 -12.22 11.02
C VAL A 129 -17.42 -12.99 9.72
N ASN A 130 -17.91 -12.47 8.60
CA ASN A 130 -17.47 -12.96 7.29
C ASN A 130 -16.02 -12.51 7.07
N VAL A 131 -15.16 -13.38 6.56
CA VAL A 131 -13.77 -13.04 6.21
C VAL A 131 -13.58 -13.30 4.72
N VAL A 132 -13.22 -12.27 3.97
CA VAL A 132 -12.78 -12.41 2.57
C VAL A 132 -11.28 -12.13 2.52
N VAL A 133 -10.51 -13.03 1.90
CA VAL A 133 -9.05 -12.94 1.84
C VAL A 133 -8.61 -12.95 0.39
N THR A 134 -7.65 -12.09 0.02
CA THR A 134 -6.94 -12.20 -1.27
C THR A 134 -5.49 -12.62 -1.06
N VAL A 135 -5.05 -13.68 -1.75
CA VAL A 135 -3.69 -14.25 -1.65
C VAL A 135 -2.81 -14.01 -2.88
N GLY A 136 -3.28 -13.30 -3.89
CA GLY A 136 -2.57 -13.06 -5.15
C GLY A 136 -2.45 -14.32 -6.02
N GLU A 137 -1.96 -14.13 -7.24
CA GLU A 137 -1.88 -15.18 -8.28
C GLU A 137 -0.86 -16.29 -7.98
N ARG A 138 0.13 -16.01 -7.12
CA ARG A 138 1.23 -16.94 -6.80
C ARG A 138 0.86 -18.02 -5.78
N VAL A 139 -0.33 -17.92 -5.19
CA VAL A 139 -0.77 -18.75 -4.08
C VAL A 139 -2.06 -19.44 -4.49
N ASP A 140 -2.08 -20.76 -4.47
CA ASP A 140 -3.31 -21.54 -4.62
C ASP A 140 -4.05 -21.57 -3.27
N PRO A 141 -5.29 -21.06 -3.18
CA PRO A 141 -6.11 -21.14 -1.96
C PRO A 141 -6.30 -22.56 -1.42
N ALA A 142 -6.27 -23.59 -2.27
CA ALA A 142 -6.42 -24.99 -1.86
C ALA A 142 -5.30 -25.45 -0.91
N ASN A 143 -4.11 -24.84 -0.99
CA ASN A 143 -2.97 -25.16 -0.12
C ASN A 143 -3.12 -24.65 1.33
N LEU A 144 -4.16 -23.86 1.64
CA LEU A 144 -4.43 -23.40 3.01
C LEU A 144 -5.15 -24.44 3.88
N GLY A 145 -5.59 -25.56 3.29
CA GLY A 145 -6.33 -26.61 3.98
C GLY A 145 -7.80 -26.22 4.29
N PRO A 146 -8.49 -27.00 5.15
CA PRO A 146 -9.89 -26.73 5.50
C PRO A 146 -10.07 -25.38 6.21
N LEU A 147 -11.02 -24.59 5.72
CA LEU A 147 -11.42 -23.30 6.28
C LEU A 147 -12.89 -23.33 6.71
N PRO A 148 -13.29 -22.55 7.73
CA PRO A 148 -14.70 -22.40 8.10
C PRO A 148 -15.53 -21.76 6.98
N ASP A 149 -16.82 -22.09 6.90
CA ASP A 149 -17.75 -21.60 5.86
C ASP A 149 -17.83 -20.06 5.74
N HIS A 150 -17.55 -19.33 6.83
CA HIS A 150 -17.50 -17.86 6.85
C HIS A 150 -16.17 -17.26 6.35
N VAL A 151 -15.19 -18.09 5.98
CA VAL A 151 -13.86 -17.66 5.50
C VAL A 151 -13.70 -18.05 4.03
N ARG A 152 -13.79 -17.03 3.15
CA ARG A 152 -13.58 -17.18 1.71
C ARG A 152 -12.20 -16.66 1.31
N VAL A 153 -11.41 -17.48 0.62
CA VAL A 153 -10.09 -17.10 0.10
C VAL A 153 -10.14 -17.13 -1.43
N GLU A 154 -9.65 -16.07 -2.04
CA GLU A 154 -9.55 -15.88 -3.48
C GLU A 154 -8.12 -15.49 -3.85
N GLN A 155 -7.69 -15.77 -5.08
CA GLN A 155 -6.42 -15.23 -5.57
C GLN A 155 -6.54 -13.71 -5.80
N PHE A 156 -7.61 -13.28 -6.44
CA PHE A 156 -7.88 -11.88 -6.75
C PHE A 156 -9.38 -11.58 -6.71
N VAL A 157 -9.74 -10.41 -6.19
CA VAL A 157 -11.08 -9.83 -6.29
C VAL A 157 -10.93 -8.35 -6.61
N PRO A 158 -11.66 -7.79 -7.61
CA PRO A 158 -11.68 -6.36 -7.84
C PRO A 158 -12.10 -5.61 -6.57
N GLN A 159 -11.19 -4.82 -6.00
CA GLN A 159 -11.38 -4.22 -4.68
C GLN A 159 -12.62 -3.30 -4.62
N GLU A 160 -12.96 -2.66 -5.74
CA GLU A 160 -14.17 -1.84 -5.91
C GLU A 160 -15.51 -2.61 -5.77
N LEU A 161 -15.53 -3.92 -6.06
CA LEU A 161 -16.72 -4.77 -5.88
C LEU A 161 -16.83 -5.33 -4.46
N LEU A 162 -15.68 -5.48 -3.78
CA LEU A 162 -15.60 -6.06 -2.44
C LEU A 162 -15.82 -5.01 -1.34
N LEU A 163 -15.14 -3.86 -1.39
CA LEU A 163 -15.18 -2.87 -0.30
C LEU A 163 -16.58 -2.33 0.04
N PRO A 164 -17.54 -2.14 -0.89
CA PRO A 164 -18.90 -1.74 -0.53
C PRO A 164 -19.61 -2.70 0.43
N GLN A 165 -19.15 -3.96 0.50
CA GLN A 165 -19.71 -5.02 1.34
C GLN A 165 -18.90 -5.26 2.63
N CYS A 166 -17.82 -4.49 2.86
CA CYS A 166 -16.93 -4.62 4.01
C CYS A 166 -17.23 -3.61 5.12
N ASP A 167 -16.78 -3.92 6.33
CA ASP A 167 -16.86 -3.04 7.52
C ASP A 167 -15.48 -2.72 8.10
N LEU A 168 -14.47 -3.54 7.77
CA LEU A 168 -13.08 -3.34 8.18
C LEU A 168 -12.13 -3.97 7.15
N VAL A 169 -10.97 -3.33 6.94
CA VAL A 169 -9.89 -3.89 6.13
C VAL A 169 -8.66 -4.20 6.99
N VAL A 170 -8.23 -5.46 7.03
CA VAL A 170 -6.92 -5.86 7.55
C VAL A 170 -5.94 -5.84 6.38
N SER A 171 -4.88 -5.04 6.44
CA SER A 171 -3.92 -5.01 5.35
C SER A 171 -2.50 -4.62 5.74
N HIS A 172 -1.58 -4.86 4.82
CA HIS A 172 -0.21 -4.36 4.87
C HIS A 172 -0.11 -2.82 4.79
N GLY A 173 -1.18 -2.07 4.46
CA GLY A 173 -1.17 -0.61 4.44
C GLY A 173 -0.52 0.04 3.21
N GLY A 174 -0.41 -0.69 2.09
CA GLY A 174 0.01 -0.13 0.81
C GLY A 174 -0.99 0.94 0.32
N SER A 175 -0.46 2.02 -0.29
CA SER A 175 -1.24 3.22 -0.62
C SER A 175 -2.54 2.94 -1.40
N GLY A 176 -2.52 2.05 -2.40
CA GLY A 176 -3.71 1.70 -3.19
C GLY A 176 -4.83 1.08 -2.34
N SER A 177 -4.55 -0.02 -1.63
CA SER A 177 -5.57 -0.71 -0.81
C SER A 177 -6.09 0.15 0.33
N LEU A 178 -5.23 0.99 0.92
CA LEU A 178 -5.60 1.90 1.99
C LEU A 178 -6.50 3.04 1.51
N MET A 179 -6.18 3.66 0.37
CA MET A 179 -7.02 4.71 -0.22
C MET A 179 -8.35 4.14 -0.70
N GLY A 180 -8.38 2.91 -1.22
CA GLY A 180 -9.63 2.19 -1.51
C GLY A 180 -10.50 2.08 -0.26
N ALA A 181 -9.96 1.60 0.86
CA ALA A 181 -10.68 1.48 2.13
C ALA A 181 -11.22 2.83 2.62
N LEU A 182 -10.37 3.88 2.63
CA LEU A 182 -10.75 5.22 3.08
C LEU A 182 -11.77 5.90 2.13
N ALA A 183 -11.70 5.65 0.82
CA ALA A 183 -12.71 6.12 -0.13
C ALA A 183 -14.09 5.50 0.16
N HIS A 184 -14.15 4.27 0.67
CA HIS A 184 -15.37 3.62 1.13
C HIS A 184 -15.75 3.94 2.59
N GLY A 185 -14.95 4.76 3.28
CA GLY A 185 -15.19 5.18 4.66
C GLY A 185 -14.91 4.08 5.68
N LEU A 186 -14.08 3.09 5.32
CA LEU A 186 -13.80 1.92 6.14
C LEU A 186 -12.59 2.15 7.06
N PRO A 187 -12.66 1.72 8.34
CA PRO A 187 -11.51 1.65 9.21
C PRO A 187 -10.57 0.49 8.81
N SER A 188 -9.37 0.46 9.40
CA SER A 188 -8.41 -0.61 9.10
C SER A 188 -7.65 -1.12 10.32
N VAL A 189 -7.10 -2.33 10.20
CA VAL A 189 -6.01 -2.84 11.05
C VAL A 189 -4.80 -3.06 10.14
N LEU A 190 -3.68 -2.41 10.45
CA LEU A 190 -2.52 -2.33 9.57
C LEU A 190 -1.34 -3.14 10.10
N ILE A 191 -0.72 -3.92 9.22
CA ILE A 191 0.36 -4.86 9.56
C ILE A 191 1.44 -4.76 8.49
N PHE A 192 2.24 -3.69 8.55
CA PHE A 192 3.13 -3.30 7.46
C PHE A 192 4.34 -4.23 7.30
N LEU A 193 4.81 -4.37 6.06
CA LEU A 193 5.95 -5.19 5.65
C LEU A 193 7.16 -4.33 5.20
N GLY A 194 6.95 -3.13 4.68
CA GLY A 194 8.02 -2.23 4.24
C GLY A 194 7.54 -1.07 3.36
N SER A 195 8.42 -0.49 2.55
CA SER A 195 8.09 0.63 1.65
C SER A 195 7.51 1.86 2.39
N ASP A 196 6.51 2.52 1.80
CA ASP A 196 5.68 3.62 2.32
C ASP A 196 4.70 3.21 3.42
N GLN A 197 4.42 1.91 3.56
CA GLN A 197 3.40 1.38 4.46
C GLN A 197 3.54 1.84 5.93
N PRO A 198 4.75 1.98 6.52
CA PRO A 198 4.91 2.51 7.88
C PRO A 198 4.49 3.99 8.00
N TYR A 199 4.70 4.79 6.95
CA TYR A 199 4.30 6.21 6.91
C TYR A 199 2.78 6.34 6.76
N ASN A 200 2.18 5.51 5.90
CA ASN A 200 0.72 5.40 5.75
C ASN A 200 0.06 4.97 7.07
N ALA A 201 0.61 3.95 7.73
CA ALA A 201 0.13 3.47 9.03
C ALA A 201 0.18 4.56 10.10
N ARG A 202 1.27 5.34 10.15
CA ARG A 202 1.38 6.51 11.05
C ARG A 202 0.26 7.51 10.81
N ARG A 203 0.02 7.89 9.54
CA ARG A 203 -1.06 8.85 9.20
C ARG A 203 -2.44 8.33 9.56
N CYS A 204 -2.71 7.04 9.40
CA CYS A 204 -3.97 6.44 9.85
C CYS A 204 -4.15 6.45 11.37
N VAL A 205 -3.08 6.24 12.15
CA VAL A 205 -3.14 6.39 13.62
C VAL A 205 -3.36 7.86 14.01
N GLU A 206 -2.60 8.79 13.41
CA GLU A 206 -2.74 10.25 13.64
C GLU A 206 -4.14 10.78 13.25
N LEU A 207 -4.78 10.20 12.23
CA LEU A 207 -6.14 10.53 11.79
C LEU A 207 -7.26 9.74 12.50
N GLY A 208 -6.90 8.75 13.33
CA GLY A 208 -7.84 7.88 14.04
C GLY A 208 -8.63 6.92 13.15
N THR A 209 -8.09 6.52 11.99
CA THR A 209 -8.76 5.62 11.02
C THR A 209 -8.30 4.16 11.11
N ALA A 210 -7.21 3.87 11.83
CA ALA A 210 -6.71 2.51 11.98
C ALA A 210 -6.01 2.23 13.32
N GLN A 211 -5.89 0.96 13.65
CA GLN A 211 -4.86 0.45 14.58
C GLN A 211 -3.74 -0.25 13.80
N VAL A 212 -2.60 -0.46 14.46
CA VAL A 212 -1.38 -1.04 13.87
C VAL A 212 -0.90 -2.19 14.74
N LEU A 213 -0.55 -3.32 14.14
CA LEU A 213 0.04 -4.49 14.80
C LEU A 213 1.51 -4.66 14.38
N ASP A 214 2.34 -5.14 15.30
CA ASP A 214 3.76 -5.39 15.08
C ASP A 214 3.92 -6.69 14.24
N PRO A 215 4.38 -6.63 12.97
CA PRO A 215 4.45 -7.80 12.10
C PRO A 215 5.37 -8.90 12.64
N VAL A 216 6.33 -8.55 13.49
CA VAL A 216 7.24 -9.52 14.10
C VAL A 216 6.52 -10.29 15.20
N THR A 217 5.86 -9.61 16.13
CA THR A 217 5.35 -10.24 17.37
C THR A 217 3.86 -10.58 17.36
N VAL A 218 3.08 -10.10 16.39
CA VAL A 218 1.61 -10.20 16.40
C VAL A 218 1.11 -11.64 16.58
N THR A 219 0.16 -11.85 17.49
CA THR A 219 -0.44 -13.17 17.73
C THR A 219 -1.85 -13.26 17.12
N PRO A 220 -2.37 -14.48 16.86
CA PRO A 220 -3.78 -14.68 16.48
C PRO A 220 -4.77 -14.02 17.45
N GLU A 221 -4.49 -14.09 18.76
CA GLU A 221 -5.30 -13.45 19.80
C GLU A 221 -5.25 -11.91 19.72
N GLU A 222 -4.08 -11.33 19.44
CA GLU A 222 -3.93 -9.88 19.28
C GLU A 222 -4.71 -9.38 18.05
N VAL A 223 -4.68 -10.13 16.94
CA VAL A 223 -5.49 -9.87 15.74
C VAL A 223 -6.98 -9.92 16.07
N ARG A 224 -7.44 -11.03 16.67
CA ARG A 224 -8.84 -11.23 17.08
C ARG A 224 -9.34 -10.09 17.97
N THR A 225 -8.55 -9.72 18.97
CA THR A 225 -8.88 -8.65 19.94
C THR A 225 -8.90 -7.28 19.28
N THR A 226 -7.92 -6.97 18.43
CA THR A 226 -7.79 -5.66 17.78
C THR A 226 -8.86 -5.43 16.73
N VAL A 227 -9.15 -6.44 15.89
CA VAL A 227 -10.22 -6.38 14.89
C VAL A 227 -11.58 -6.22 15.57
N SER A 228 -11.85 -6.97 16.65
CA SER A 228 -13.07 -6.81 17.45
C SER A 228 -13.20 -5.40 18.03
N ALA A 229 -12.12 -4.83 18.56
CA ALA A 229 -12.12 -3.49 19.13
C ALA A 229 -12.36 -2.38 18.09
N VAL A 230 -11.78 -2.49 16.90
CA VAL A 230 -11.98 -1.52 15.81
C VAL A 230 -13.38 -1.63 15.20
N LEU A 231 -13.97 -2.83 15.11
CA LEU A 231 -15.37 -3.02 14.71
C LEU A 231 -16.35 -2.46 15.74
N ALA A 232 -16.07 -2.60 17.04
CA ALA A 232 -16.94 -2.12 18.12
C ALA A 232 -16.85 -0.61 18.34
N ASP A 233 -15.67 0.01 18.17
CA ASP A 233 -15.51 1.46 18.31
C ASP A 233 -15.82 2.20 16.99
N GLY A 234 -17.08 2.65 16.88
CA GLY A 234 -17.53 3.50 15.78
C GLY A 234 -16.76 4.83 15.63
N GLY A 235 -15.83 5.18 16.53
CA GLY A 235 -14.84 6.24 16.36
C GLY A 235 -13.99 6.05 15.11
N TYR A 236 -13.47 4.84 14.86
CA TYR A 236 -12.67 4.56 13.67
C TYR A 236 -13.48 4.74 12.38
N ARG A 237 -14.73 4.24 12.36
CA ARG A 237 -15.66 4.46 11.25
C ARG A 237 -15.92 5.96 11.02
N ARG A 238 -16.23 6.74 12.07
CA ARG A 238 -16.45 8.20 11.94
C ARG A 238 -15.23 8.94 11.39
N SER A 239 -14.02 8.53 11.77
CA SER A 239 -12.78 9.11 11.25
C SER A 239 -12.55 8.74 9.78
N ALA A 240 -12.76 7.49 9.40
CA ALA A 240 -12.64 7.06 8.00
C ALA A 240 -13.71 7.72 7.11
N GLU A 241 -14.94 7.88 7.61
CA GLU A 241 -16.02 8.64 6.97
C GLU A 241 -15.70 10.13 6.75
N ARG A 242 -14.91 10.74 7.66
CA ARG A 242 -14.41 12.10 7.44
C ARG A 242 -13.43 12.14 6.27
N VAL A 243 -12.48 11.20 6.21
CA VAL A 243 -11.54 11.11 5.07
C VAL A 243 -12.27 10.77 3.76
N ARG A 244 -13.31 9.92 3.79
CA ARG A 244 -14.18 9.67 2.63
C ARG A 244 -14.78 10.96 2.07
N LYS A 245 -15.29 11.85 2.93
CA LYS A 245 -15.84 13.15 2.49
C LYS A 245 -14.78 14.03 1.85
N GLU A 246 -13.56 14.02 2.38
CA GLU A 246 -12.43 14.75 1.82
C GLU A 246 -12.01 14.21 0.44
N ILE A 247 -11.98 12.88 0.25
CA ILE A 247 -11.75 12.22 -1.05
C ILE A 247 -12.87 12.57 -2.05
N ASN A 248 -14.13 12.52 -1.61
CA ASN A 248 -15.29 12.79 -2.46
C ASN A 248 -15.49 14.26 -2.83
N ALA A 249 -14.79 15.18 -2.16
CA ALA A 249 -14.75 16.60 -2.50
C ALA A 249 -13.67 16.94 -3.55
N LEU A 250 -12.79 16.01 -3.91
CA LEU A 250 -11.79 16.21 -4.96
C LEU A 250 -12.43 16.18 -6.36
N PRO A 251 -11.87 16.93 -7.34
CA PRO A 251 -12.27 16.81 -8.74
C PRO A 251 -12.02 15.39 -9.28
N VAL A 252 -12.76 15.02 -10.32
CA VAL A 252 -12.46 13.82 -11.12
C VAL A 252 -11.23 14.07 -12.01
N PRO A 253 -10.50 13.01 -12.46
CA PRO A 253 -9.24 13.17 -13.21
C PRO A 253 -9.35 14.12 -14.42
N GLU A 254 -10.47 14.06 -15.13
CA GLU A 254 -10.78 14.85 -16.34
C GLU A 254 -10.89 16.37 -16.06
N GLN A 255 -11.15 16.74 -14.81
CA GLN A 255 -11.28 18.13 -14.34
C GLN A 255 -10.00 18.65 -13.66
N THR A 256 -9.00 17.79 -13.46
CA THR A 256 -7.84 18.08 -12.60
C THR A 256 -6.64 18.61 -13.37
N ILE A 257 -6.44 18.15 -14.61
CA ILE A 257 -5.26 18.50 -15.41
C ILE A 257 -5.56 19.78 -16.19
N PRO A 258 -4.91 20.93 -15.90
CA PRO A 258 -5.01 22.09 -16.76
C PRO A 258 -4.39 21.75 -18.14
N PRO A 259 -4.99 22.19 -19.25
CA PRO A 259 -4.60 21.73 -20.59
C PRO A 259 -3.10 21.95 -20.82
N ALA A 260 -2.41 20.98 -21.43
CA ALA A 260 -0.95 20.89 -21.46
C ALA A 260 -0.18 22.12 -21.98
N ARG A 261 -0.86 23.10 -22.60
CA ARG A 261 -0.32 24.41 -23.00
C ARG A 261 -0.13 25.41 -21.85
N SER A 262 -0.77 25.21 -20.68
CA SER A 262 -0.73 26.15 -19.55
C SER A 262 0.20 25.73 -18.41
N VAL A 263 0.89 24.59 -18.52
CA VAL A 263 2.04 24.28 -17.66
C VAL A 263 3.22 25.11 -18.16
N PRO A 264 3.78 26.05 -17.35
CA PRO A 264 4.98 26.76 -17.77
C PRO A 264 6.12 25.75 -17.88
N LEU A 265 6.66 25.58 -19.09
CA LEU A 265 7.98 24.98 -19.23
C LEU A 265 8.96 25.91 -18.53
N ILE A 266 9.44 25.50 -17.36
CA ILE A 266 10.53 26.19 -16.65
C ILE A 266 11.82 25.91 -17.43
N ASN A 267 11.94 26.58 -18.57
CA ASN A 267 13.17 26.65 -19.34
C ASN A 267 14.19 27.35 -18.45
N GLY A 268 15.09 26.56 -17.86
CA GLY A 268 16.27 27.11 -17.19
C GLY A 268 16.96 28.07 -18.14
N GLN A 269 17.25 29.28 -17.67
CA GLN A 269 17.87 30.30 -18.51
C GLN A 269 19.22 29.78 -19.02
N ARG A 270 19.27 29.42 -20.31
CA ARG A 270 20.54 29.37 -21.04
C ARG A 270 21.10 30.79 -21.05
N GLN A 271 21.99 31.08 -20.11
CA GLN A 271 22.94 32.16 -20.29
C GLN A 271 23.66 31.89 -21.62
N LYS A 272 23.52 32.80 -22.57
CA LYS A 272 24.38 32.84 -23.75
C LYS A 272 25.77 33.26 -23.26
N SER A 273 26.62 32.29 -22.99
CA SER A 273 28.07 32.51 -23.02
C SER A 273 28.47 32.55 -24.49
N ASP A 274 28.85 33.71 -24.99
CA ASP A 274 29.45 33.83 -26.32
C ASP A 274 30.78 33.05 -26.35
N SER A 275 30.88 32.06 -27.22
CA SER A 275 32.17 31.45 -27.59
C SER A 275 32.17 31.09 -29.07
N GLN A 276 33.34 31.30 -29.69
CA GLN A 276 33.51 31.36 -31.14
C GLN A 276 33.46 29.98 -31.81
N SER A 277 33.15 30.01 -33.11
CA SER A 277 33.07 28.88 -34.01
C SER A 277 34.40 28.14 -34.24
N ASN A 278 34.34 26.80 -34.29
CA ASN A 278 34.98 26.02 -35.38
C ASN A 278 34.33 24.61 -35.50
N PRO A 279 34.64 23.76 -36.52
CA PRO A 279 33.59 22.97 -37.17
C PRO A 279 33.59 21.48 -36.81
N ARG A 280 32.52 20.79 -37.24
CA ARG A 280 32.34 19.33 -37.12
C ARG A 280 33.21 18.56 -38.12
N PRO A 281 33.79 17.41 -37.74
CA PRO A 281 33.87 16.24 -38.60
C PRO A 281 32.54 15.47 -38.53
N GLY A 282 32.07 14.94 -39.66
CA GLY A 282 30.87 14.09 -39.70
C GLY A 282 31.23 12.61 -39.70
N GLU A 283 30.39 11.78 -39.07
CA GLU A 283 30.35 10.35 -39.35
C GLU A 283 28.92 9.81 -39.21
N THR A 284 28.41 9.23 -40.29
CA THR A 284 27.09 8.59 -40.33
C THR A 284 27.16 7.18 -39.76
N VAL A 285 26.63 6.97 -38.55
CA VAL A 285 26.36 5.62 -38.03
C VAL A 285 24.90 5.25 -38.33
N ARG A 286 24.72 4.18 -39.10
CA ARG A 286 23.39 3.69 -39.50
C ARG A 286 22.72 2.97 -38.34
N HIS A 287 21.46 3.32 -38.04
CA HIS A 287 20.59 2.45 -37.24
C HIS A 287 20.45 1.09 -37.91
N ARG A 288 20.68 0.00 -37.16
CA ARG A 288 20.11 -1.31 -37.46
C ARG A 288 19.02 -1.61 -36.43
N SER A 289 17.78 -1.60 -36.89
CA SER A 289 16.69 -2.29 -36.19
C SER A 289 17.02 -3.79 -36.10
N ARG A 290 16.73 -4.40 -34.95
CA ARG A 290 16.53 -5.85 -34.85
C ARG A 290 15.11 -6.09 -34.39
N SER A 291 14.32 -6.74 -35.23
CA SER A 291 13.07 -7.38 -34.84
C SER A 291 13.37 -8.51 -33.86
N TRP A 292 12.42 -8.77 -32.95
CA TRP A 292 12.41 -9.94 -32.09
C TRP A 292 11.37 -10.91 -32.65
N ASP A 293 11.83 -11.99 -33.28
CA ASP A 293 10.99 -13.10 -33.72
C ASP A 293 11.47 -14.41 -33.09
N HIS A 294 10.50 -15.12 -32.50
CA HIS A 294 10.44 -16.55 -32.20
C HIS A 294 11.67 -17.31 -31.67
N VAL A 295 11.52 -17.82 -30.44
CA VAL A 295 11.89 -19.20 -30.11
C VAL A 295 10.67 -19.90 -29.52
N ARG A 296 10.17 -20.94 -30.20
CA ARG A 296 9.36 -22.00 -29.59
C ARG A 296 10.32 -23.13 -29.16
N HIS A 297 9.96 -23.86 -28.12
CA HIS A 297 10.38 -25.25 -27.98
C HIS A 297 9.23 -26.07 -27.37
N ASP A 298 9.11 -27.29 -27.85
CA ASP A 298 7.90 -28.11 -27.78
C ASP A 298 7.81 -28.98 -26.53
N ASP A 299 6.59 -29.43 -26.23
CA ASP A 299 6.25 -30.46 -25.25
C ASP A 299 6.76 -31.86 -25.66
N GLU A 300 6.98 -32.74 -24.68
CA GLU A 300 6.36 -34.10 -24.61
C GLU A 300 6.82 -34.87 -23.35
N PRO A 301 6.07 -35.89 -22.87
CA PRO A 301 5.95 -36.17 -21.43
C PRO A 301 6.58 -37.49 -20.96
N LYS A 302 6.58 -37.70 -19.63
CA LYS A 302 6.65 -39.04 -19.00
C LYS A 302 5.76 -39.16 -17.77
N GLY A 303 4.85 -40.12 -17.80
CA GLY A 303 4.32 -40.81 -16.61
C GLY A 303 4.52 -42.33 -16.77
N PRO A 304 3.84 -43.18 -15.99
CA PRO A 304 3.56 -43.08 -14.56
C PRO A 304 4.07 -44.34 -13.81
N CYS A 305 4.09 -44.34 -12.47
CA CYS A 305 4.34 -45.56 -11.67
C CYS A 305 3.26 -45.83 -10.60
N ARG A 306 3.05 -47.12 -10.33
CA ARG A 306 1.99 -47.81 -9.54
C ARG A 306 2.50 -49.21 -9.17
N VAL A 307 2.06 -49.91 -8.11
CA VAL A 307 1.24 -49.56 -6.93
C VAL A 307 2.11 -49.84 -5.66
N ASP A 308 1.73 -49.67 -4.40
CA ASP A 308 1.02 -50.57 -3.44
C ASP A 308 1.34 -49.99 -2.03
N GLY A 309 0.58 -50.11 -0.94
CA GLY A 309 -0.67 -50.84 -0.67
C GLY A 309 -0.57 -51.66 0.63
N GLN A 310 -1.08 -51.15 1.77
CA GLN A 310 -1.46 -51.97 2.94
C GLN A 310 -2.27 -51.20 4.03
N ASP A 311 -3.19 -51.93 4.69
CA ASP A 311 -4.19 -51.46 5.65
C ASP A 311 -3.69 -51.31 7.10
N SER A 312 -4.45 -50.60 7.96
CA SER A 312 -5.09 -51.22 9.15
C SER A 312 -5.91 -50.27 10.07
N SER A 313 -7.19 -50.62 10.26
CA SER A 313 -8.05 -50.54 11.48
C SER A 313 -8.05 -49.33 12.44
N ALA A 314 -9.26 -48.80 12.69
CA ALA A 314 -9.67 -48.10 13.94
C ALA A 314 -10.12 -49.12 15.04
N PRO A 315 -10.44 -48.70 16.29
CA PRO A 315 -11.83 -48.31 16.60
C PRO A 315 -12.11 -47.31 17.77
N THR A 316 -13.24 -46.57 17.64
CA THR A 316 -14.24 -46.10 18.66
C THR A 316 -13.90 -45.56 20.07
N SER A 317 -14.30 -44.30 20.35
CA SER A 317 -15.29 -43.77 21.35
C SER A 317 -15.40 -44.31 22.83
N PRO A 318 -16.04 -43.60 23.82
CA PRO A 318 -17.07 -42.54 23.69
C PRO A 318 -16.97 -41.32 24.66
N ALA A 319 -18.04 -40.50 24.69
CA ALA A 319 -18.15 -39.16 25.30
C ALA A 319 -18.66 -39.09 26.76
N THR A 320 -18.39 -37.94 27.42
CA THR A 320 -19.25 -37.21 28.39
C THR A 320 -18.81 -35.72 28.39
N GLY A 321 -19.61 -34.68 28.68
CA GLY A 321 -21.05 -34.61 28.88
C GLY A 321 -21.48 -33.72 30.07
N ARG A 322 -21.52 -32.37 29.95
CA ARG A 322 -22.46 -31.53 30.76
C ARG A 322 -22.64 -30.07 30.29
N GLN A 323 -23.80 -29.52 30.70
CA GLN A 323 -24.42 -28.26 30.27
C GLN A 323 -24.20 -27.06 31.23
N MET A 324 -24.41 -25.85 30.69
CA MET A 324 -24.97 -24.62 31.34
C MET A 324 -24.25 -24.07 32.60
N ARG A 325 -24.00 -22.76 32.72
CA ARG A 325 -25.00 -21.67 32.75
C ARG A 325 -24.37 -20.29 32.48
N SER A 326 -25.14 -19.39 31.88
CA SER A 326 -24.96 -17.93 31.99
C SER A 326 -25.57 -17.40 33.30
N PRO A 327 -25.23 -16.17 33.70
CA PRO A 327 -26.29 -15.16 33.70
C PRO A 327 -25.89 -13.79 33.14
N SER A 328 -26.93 -12.99 32.94
CA SER A 328 -27.02 -11.73 32.20
C SER A 328 -26.63 -10.45 32.94
N SER A 329 -26.52 -9.38 32.14
CA SER A 329 -27.05 -8.00 32.34
C SER A 329 -26.22 -6.87 32.96
N SER A 330 -26.21 -5.75 32.22
CA SER A 330 -25.94 -4.34 32.57
C SER A 330 -24.63 -3.98 33.30
N THR A 331 -23.91 -2.94 32.90
CA THR A 331 -24.42 -1.56 32.93
C THR A 331 -23.71 -0.67 31.90
N ALA A 332 -24.47 0.18 31.19
CA ALA A 332 -23.92 1.21 30.32
C ALA A 332 -23.34 2.36 31.17
N CYS A 333 -22.11 2.79 30.87
CA CYS A 333 -21.53 4.00 31.44
C CYS A 333 -20.94 4.87 30.32
N SER A 334 -21.63 5.97 30.03
CA SER A 334 -21.23 6.94 29.00
C SER A 334 -19.97 7.69 29.43
N ARG A 335 -19.00 7.85 28.52
CA ARG A 335 -17.91 8.82 28.67
C ARG A 335 -17.75 9.66 27.41
N ALA A 336 -17.67 10.96 27.64
CA ALA A 336 -17.42 12.01 26.65
C ALA A 336 -16.06 11.81 25.94
N PRO A 337 -15.84 12.42 24.75
CA PRO A 337 -14.62 12.21 23.98
C PRO A 337 -13.36 12.68 24.74
N ARG A 338 -12.35 11.80 24.77
CA ARG A 338 -11.07 12.02 25.45
C ARG A 338 -10.22 13.04 24.68
N SER A 339 -9.48 13.88 25.41
CA SER A 339 -8.66 14.94 24.83
C SER A 339 -7.30 14.42 24.30
N ALA A 340 -6.67 15.19 23.41
CA ALA A 340 -5.43 14.84 22.72
C ALA A 340 -4.22 14.53 23.63
N ARG A 341 -4.30 14.77 24.94
CA ARG A 341 -3.27 14.41 25.92
C ARG A 341 -3.16 12.89 26.16
N GLU A 342 -4.22 12.13 25.94
CA GLU A 342 -4.24 10.66 26.16
C GLU A 342 -3.73 9.83 24.97
N LEU A 343 -3.39 10.45 23.82
CA LEU A 343 -2.88 9.73 22.64
C LEU A 343 -1.38 9.37 22.71
N ARG A 344 -0.63 9.98 23.64
CA ARG A 344 0.83 9.73 23.80
C ARG A 344 1.23 8.24 23.97
N PRO A 345 0.48 7.38 24.70
CA PRO A 345 0.82 5.94 24.83
C PRO A 345 0.57 5.11 23.56
N VAL A 346 -0.15 5.65 22.58
CA VAL A 346 -0.34 5.01 21.25
C VAL A 346 0.83 5.37 20.35
N VAL A 347 1.25 6.64 20.35
CA VAL A 347 2.44 7.10 19.61
C VAL A 347 3.71 6.43 20.15
N GLY A 348 3.89 6.31 21.48
CA GLY A 348 5.06 5.63 22.04
C GLY A 348 5.11 4.12 21.75
N ARG A 349 3.96 3.45 21.56
CA ARG A 349 3.92 2.06 21.07
C ARG A 349 4.22 1.99 19.57
N PHE A 350 3.74 2.95 18.79
CA PHE A 350 4.09 3.10 17.39
C PHE A 350 5.60 3.33 17.23
N ASP A 351 6.23 4.23 17.99
CA ASP A 351 7.67 4.51 17.88
C ASP A 351 8.52 3.29 18.29
N ALA A 352 8.13 2.55 19.33
CA ALA A 352 8.82 1.32 19.73
C ALA A 352 8.63 0.16 18.72
N ALA A 353 7.45 0.04 18.09
CA ALA A 353 7.22 -0.92 17.02
C ALA A 353 7.92 -0.50 15.71
N TRP A 354 7.98 0.80 15.43
CA TRP A 354 8.72 1.40 14.33
C TRP A 354 10.22 1.14 14.47
N ASP A 355 10.80 1.39 15.63
CA ASP A 355 12.23 1.16 15.87
C ASP A 355 12.57 -0.34 15.78
N ARG A 356 11.74 -1.24 16.34
CA ARG A 356 11.93 -2.70 16.20
C ARG A 356 11.77 -3.19 14.75
N ALA A 357 10.71 -2.79 14.05
CA ALA A 357 10.45 -3.24 12.69
C ALA A 357 11.43 -2.64 11.68
N THR A 358 11.85 -1.38 11.85
CA THR A 358 12.82 -0.74 10.94
C THR A 358 14.28 -1.10 11.26
N ALA A 359 14.61 -1.58 12.46
CA ALA A 359 15.95 -2.08 12.77
C ALA A 359 16.39 -3.21 11.82
N HIS A 360 15.50 -4.14 11.49
CA HIS A 360 15.80 -5.21 10.53
C HIS A 360 15.87 -4.72 9.07
N LEU A 361 15.12 -3.69 8.71
CA LEU A 361 15.18 -3.06 7.39
C LEU A 361 16.49 -2.26 7.18
N ARG A 362 17.04 -1.62 8.23
CA ARG A 362 18.37 -0.98 8.17
C ARG A 362 19.49 -1.95 7.82
N VAL A 363 19.40 -3.21 8.28
CA VAL A 363 20.39 -4.26 7.98
C VAL A 363 20.24 -4.79 6.54
N ARG A 364 19.03 -4.80 5.97
CA ARG A 364 18.80 -5.26 4.59
C ARG A 364 18.90 -4.17 3.52
N GLY A 365 18.75 -2.89 3.87
CA GLY A 365 18.94 -1.76 2.95
C GLY A 365 20.34 -1.70 2.33
N ALA A 366 21.35 -2.26 3.00
CA ALA A 366 22.72 -2.38 2.49
C ALA A 366 22.90 -3.44 1.37
N LEU A 367 21.88 -4.27 1.09
CA LEU A 367 21.94 -5.32 0.06
C LEU A 367 21.30 -4.92 -1.28
N TRP A 368 20.75 -3.71 -1.39
CA TRP A 368 20.21 -3.18 -2.66
C TRP A 368 21.27 -2.47 -3.54
N SER A 369 22.55 -2.66 -3.22
CA SER A 369 23.71 -2.21 -4.02
C SER A 369 24.45 -3.36 -4.74
N SER A 370 23.92 -4.59 -4.71
CA SER A 370 24.55 -5.74 -5.38
C SER A 370 23.56 -6.85 -5.79
N ARG A 371 22.85 -6.63 -6.90
CA ARG A 371 22.37 -7.68 -7.82
C ARG A 371 21.85 -7.09 -9.13
#